data_AF-A0A9R1B2E0-F1
#
_entry.id   AF-A0A9R1B2E0-F1
#
_cell.length_a   1.000
_cell.length_b   1.000
_cell.length_c   1.000
_cell.angle_alpha   90.00
_cell.angle_beta   90.00
_cell.angle_gamma   90.00
#
_symmetry.space_group_name_H-M   'P 1'
#
loop_
_entity.id
_entity.type
_entity.pdbx_description
1 polymer ?
#
loop_
_entity_poly.entity_id
_entity_poly.type
_entity_poly.pdbx_seq_one_letter_code
_entity_poly.pdbx_strand_id
1 'polypeptide(L)'
;MDLAISAVTGDLASRFISFLMNKYTDHVCSEEKAERLQQLLLRVHTVVEEADGRCITNSCMLMQLKQLSSAMYQGYHVLDNVRYKQHKEASKDLVSDSSTSSDYIIPFKRARTAYSSTNKASNSGLQSALENLEGAVTDMVEFVVLLGGCERISRRPYDAYLQVDNFMFGRHVEKQKIINFLLQENIPGPPAVLPVVGGRGVGKKTLVAHVCSYFAPERRRSYENNIP
;
A
#
# COMPACT_ATOMS: atom_id res chain seq x y z
N MET A 1 50.35 -24.95 28.33
CA MET A 1 49.82 -24.27 27.13
C MET A 1 48.32 -24.46 26.98
N ASP A 2 47.70 -25.42 27.67
CA ASP A 2 46.30 -25.81 27.45
C ASP A 2 45.25 -24.85 28.05
N LEU A 3 45.61 -24.11 29.10
CA LEU A 3 44.69 -23.15 29.76
C LEU A 3 44.34 -21.95 28.86
N ALA A 4 45.33 -21.45 28.11
CA ALA A 4 45.16 -20.31 27.20
C ALA A 4 44.35 -20.69 25.95
N ILE A 5 44.54 -21.92 25.44
CA ILE A 5 43.79 -22.45 24.30
C ILE A 5 42.32 -22.66 24.69
N SER A 6 42.06 -23.23 25.87
CA SER A 6 40.70 -23.44 26.40
C SER A 6 39.93 -22.12 26.58
N ALA A 7 40.59 -21.06 27.08
CA ALA A 7 39.98 -19.75 27.25
C ALA A 7 39.57 -19.09 25.91
N VAL A 8 40.43 -19.20 24.88
CA VAL A 8 40.16 -18.67 23.53
C VAL A 8 39.04 -19.47 22.85
N THR A 9 39.02 -20.80 23.00
CA THR A 9 37.94 -21.65 22.48
C THR A 9 36.61 -21.35 23.16
N GLY A 10 36.61 -21.07 24.47
CA GLY A 10 35.42 -20.66 25.22
C GLY A 10 34.83 -19.33 24.75
N ASP A 11 35.67 -18.31 24.50
CA ASP A 11 35.22 -17.02 23.95
C ASP A 11 34.66 -17.18 22.53
N LEU A 12 35.31 -17.97 21.67
CA LEU A 12 34.83 -18.23 20.32
C LEU A 12 33.48 -18.99 20.32
N ALA A 13 33.34 -20.00 21.18
CA ALA A 13 32.09 -20.73 21.35
C ALA A 13 30.96 -19.80 21.87
N SER A 14 31.26 -18.96 22.84
CA SER A 14 30.32 -17.97 23.39
C SER A 14 29.87 -16.97 22.32
N ARG A 15 30.79 -16.45 21.50
CA ARG A 15 30.47 -15.55 20.38
C ARG A 15 29.62 -16.23 19.31
N PHE A 16 29.88 -17.51 19.03
CA PHE A 16 29.10 -18.29 18.07
C PHE A 16 27.69 -18.56 18.56
N ILE A 17 27.52 -18.97 19.83
CA ILE A 17 26.21 -19.14 20.47
C ILE A 17 25.45 -17.81 20.48
N SER A 18 26.10 -16.72 20.86
CA SER A 18 25.50 -15.38 20.85
C SER A 18 25.05 -14.95 19.45
N PHE A 19 25.85 -15.25 18.42
CA PHE A 19 25.48 -14.97 17.03
C PHE A 19 24.26 -15.77 16.58
N LEU A 20 24.21 -17.07 16.90
CA LEU A 20 23.05 -17.93 16.59
C LEU A 20 21.80 -17.50 17.34
N MET A 21 21.91 -17.21 18.65
CA MET A 21 20.80 -16.69 19.45
C MET A 21 20.29 -15.37 18.89
N ASN A 22 21.18 -14.44 18.54
CA ASN A 22 20.79 -13.16 17.95
C ASN A 22 20.12 -13.36 16.57
N LYS A 23 20.65 -14.25 15.72
CA LYS A 23 20.05 -14.55 14.41
C LYS A 23 18.65 -15.17 14.53
N TYR A 24 18.46 -16.09 15.47
CA TYR A 24 17.18 -16.76 15.68
C TYR A 24 16.13 -15.83 16.30
N THR A 25 16.52 -15.07 17.32
CA THR A 25 15.63 -14.07 17.96
C THR A 25 15.24 -12.96 16.99
N ASP A 26 16.16 -12.48 16.15
CA ASP A 26 15.87 -11.50 15.10
C ASP A 26 14.85 -12.03 14.07
N HIS A 27 14.89 -13.33 13.74
CA HIS A 27 13.95 -13.96 12.80
C HIS A 27 12.54 -14.04 13.39
N VAL A 28 12.40 -14.62 14.57
CA VAL A 28 11.10 -14.78 15.25
C VAL A 28 10.45 -13.42 15.52
N CYS A 29 11.23 -12.43 15.96
CA CYS A 29 10.74 -11.08 16.21
C CYS A 29 10.33 -10.35 14.91
N SER A 30 11.02 -10.59 13.79
CA SER A 30 10.67 -10.01 12.49
C SER A 30 9.36 -10.58 11.95
N GLU A 31 9.11 -11.87 12.16
CA GLU A 31 7.89 -12.57 11.74
C GLU A 31 6.66 -12.04 12.50
N GLU A 32 6.72 -11.97 13.83
CA GLU A 32 5.64 -11.41 14.66
C GLU A 32 5.32 -9.95 14.26
N LYS A 33 6.35 -9.14 14.01
CA LYS A 33 6.20 -7.77 13.53
C LYS A 33 5.56 -7.69 12.15
N ALA A 34 5.91 -8.60 11.23
CA ALA A 34 5.32 -8.65 9.91
C ALA A 34 3.83 -9.05 9.96
N GLU A 35 3.47 -10.00 10.82
CA GLU A 35 2.07 -10.39 11.06
C GLU A 35 1.26 -9.22 11.63
N ARG A 36 1.78 -8.54 12.65
CA ARG A 36 1.15 -7.34 13.23
C ARG A 36 0.99 -6.23 12.19
N LEU A 37 2.00 -6.02 11.35
CA LEU A 37 1.94 -5.05 10.24
C LEU A 37 0.83 -5.41 9.26
N GLN A 38 0.71 -6.70 8.90
CA GLN A 38 -0.33 -7.19 8.01
C GLN A 38 -1.74 -6.97 8.59
N GLN A 39 -1.93 -7.21 9.90
CA GLN A 39 -3.20 -6.95 10.59
C GLN A 39 -3.58 -5.46 10.55
N LEU A 40 -2.63 -4.57 10.87
CA LEU A 40 -2.85 -3.11 10.80
C LEU A 40 -3.13 -2.65 9.37
N LEU A 41 -2.40 -3.18 8.38
CA LEU A 41 -2.62 -2.88 6.97
C LEU A 41 -4.03 -3.26 6.52
N LEU A 42 -4.52 -4.45 6.89
CA LEU A 42 -5.89 -4.85 6.58
C LEU A 42 -6.90 -3.86 7.16
N ARG A 43 -6.71 -3.44 8.41
CA ARG A 43 -7.60 -2.48 9.08
C ARG A 43 -7.61 -1.11 8.38
N VAL A 44 -6.44 -0.57 8.06
CA VAL A 44 -6.33 0.71 7.34
C VAL A 44 -6.90 0.58 5.91
N HIS A 45 -6.63 -0.53 5.22
CA HIS A 45 -7.16 -0.80 3.88
C HIS A 45 -8.69 -0.79 3.90
N THR A 46 -9.33 -1.49 4.85
CA THR A 46 -10.80 -1.50 4.97
C THR A 46 -11.36 -0.07 5.11
N VAL A 47 -10.70 0.78 5.89
CA VAL A 47 -11.12 2.19 6.05
C VAL A 47 -10.94 2.99 4.76
N VAL A 48 -9.81 2.81 4.07
CA VAL A 48 -9.54 3.47 2.77
C VAL A 48 -10.52 3.00 1.69
N GLU A 49 -10.86 1.71 1.68
CA GLU A 49 -11.84 1.13 0.74
C GLU A 49 -13.26 1.62 1.03
N GLU A 50 -13.69 1.67 2.29
CA GLU A 50 -14.98 2.28 2.66
C GLU A 50 -15.00 3.75 2.27
N ALA A 51 -13.90 4.48 2.45
CA ALA A 51 -13.78 5.88 2.04
C ALA A 51 -13.86 6.07 0.52
N ASP A 52 -13.45 5.08 -0.29
CA ASP A 52 -13.57 5.11 -1.74
C ASP A 52 -15.04 5.04 -2.21
N GLY A 53 -15.92 4.46 -1.38
CA GLY A 53 -17.36 4.36 -1.60
C GLY A 53 -18.18 5.52 -1.01
N ARG A 54 -17.54 6.54 -0.43
CA ARG A 54 -18.20 7.66 0.24
C ARG A 54 -17.86 8.99 -0.44
N CYS A 55 -18.78 9.95 -0.42
CA CYS A 55 -18.52 11.30 -0.92
C CYS A 55 -17.95 12.18 0.20
N ILE A 56 -16.65 12.49 0.13
CA ILE A 56 -15.93 13.26 1.16
C ILE A 56 -15.69 14.68 0.65
N THR A 57 -16.48 15.62 1.15
CA THR A 57 -16.39 17.06 0.81
C THR A 57 -15.43 17.83 1.73
N ASN A 58 -15.29 17.39 2.99
CA ASN A 58 -14.47 18.05 4.01
C ASN A 58 -12.96 17.91 3.67
N SER A 59 -12.27 19.05 3.54
CA SER A 59 -10.86 19.10 3.17
C SER A 59 -9.91 18.47 4.21
N CYS A 60 -10.24 18.57 5.50
CA CYS A 60 -9.49 17.94 6.58
C CYS A 60 -9.60 16.42 6.52
N MET A 61 -10.82 15.89 6.30
CA MET A 61 -11.04 14.46 6.09
C MET A 61 -10.29 13.93 4.87
N LEU A 62 -10.20 14.71 3.78
CA LEU A 62 -9.39 14.35 2.62
C LEU A 62 -7.89 14.29 2.95
N MET A 63 -7.39 15.14 3.85
CA MET A 63 -6.01 15.06 4.33
C MET A 63 -5.78 13.81 5.20
N GLN A 64 -6.72 13.47 6.07
CA GLN A 64 -6.67 12.23 6.86
C GLN A 64 -6.67 10.99 5.94
N LEU A 65 -7.54 10.96 4.93
CA LEU A 65 -7.54 9.88 3.92
C LEU A 65 -6.21 9.79 3.17
N LYS A 66 -5.60 10.94 2.83
CA LYS A 66 -4.27 11.00 2.20
C LYS A 66 -3.20 10.38 3.09
N GLN A 67 -3.19 10.74 4.37
CA GLN A 67 -2.23 10.22 5.35
C GLN A 67 -2.40 8.71 5.54
N LEU A 68 -3.64 8.24 5.73
CA LEU A 68 -3.97 6.81 5.83
C LEU A 68 -3.53 6.03 4.60
N SER A 69 -3.85 6.53 3.41
CA SER A 69 -3.43 5.90 2.14
C SER A 69 -1.91 5.85 2.03
N SER A 70 -1.21 6.93 2.38
CA SER A 70 0.25 6.99 2.34
C SER A 70 0.88 5.98 3.29
N ALA A 71 0.41 5.91 4.54
CA ALA A 71 0.88 4.93 5.53
C ALA A 71 0.64 3.50 5.04
N MET A 72 -0.54 3.23 4.47
CA MET A 72 -0.90 1.93 3.90
C MET A 72 0.06 1.51 2.78
N TYR A 73 0.31 2.36 1.77
CA TYR A 73 1.22 2.00 0.67
C TYR A 73 2.67 1.85 1.13
N GLN A 74 3.13 2.65 2.10
CA GLN A 74 4.45 2.47 2.70
C GLN A 74 4.56 1.13 3.43
N GLY A 75 3.54 0.75 4.21
CA GLY A 75 3.49 -0.54 4.88
C GLY A 75 3.47 -1.72 3.90
N TYR A 76 2.67 -1.64 2.82
CA TYR A 76 2.69 -2.66 1.76
C TYR A 76 4.07 -2.80 1.11
N HIS A 77 4.72 -1.68 0.77
CA HIS A 77 6.06 -1.70 0.20
C HIS A 77 7.07 -2.38 1.14
N VAL A 78 7.00 -2.14 2.45
CA VAL A 78 7.88 -2.80 3.42
C VAL A 78 7.55 -4.29 3.54
N LEU A 79 6.27 -4.66 3.60
CA LEU A 79 5.82 -6.06 3.67
C LEU A 79 6.27 -6.86 2.43
N ASP A 80 6.14 -6.28 1.24
CA ASP A 80 6.58 -6.92 -0.02
C ASP A 80 8.09 -7.13 -0.06
N ASN A 81 8.87 -6.19 0.49
CA ASN A 81 10.32 -6.36 0.61
C ASN A 81 10.71 -7.50 1.56
N VAL A 82 9.93 -7.72 2.62
CA VAL A 82 10.13 -8.86 3.55
C VAL A 82 9.81 -10.18 2.84
N ARG A 83 8.63 -10.27 2.20
CA ARG A 83 8.20 -11.47 1.45
C ARG A 83 9.18 -11.83 0.32
N TYR A 84 9.62 -10.83 -0.43
CA TYR A 84 10.60 -11.03 -1.50
C TYR A 84 11.93 -11.61 -0.98
N LYS A 85 12.38 -11.18 0.19
CA LYS A 85 13.60 -11.72 0.82
C LYS A 85 13.41 -13.16 1.28
N GLN A 86 12.29 -13.47 1.95
CA GLN A 86 11.97 -14.85 2.37
C GLN A 86 11.99 -15.81 1.18
N HIS A 87 11.36 -15.44 0.05
CA HIS A 87 11.38 -16.25 -1.17
C HIS A 87 12.79 -16.39 -1.78
N LYS A 88 13.61 -15.33 -1.75
CA LYS A 88 14.98 -15.37 -2.25
C LYS A 88 15.89 -16.27 -1.41
N GLU A 89 15.69 -16.31 -0.09
CA GLU A 89 16.46 -17.18 0.80
C GLU A 89 16.05 -18.65 0.62
N ALA A 90 14.75 -18.94 0.50
CA ALA A 90 14.25 -20.29 0.20
C ALA A 90 14.77 -20.85 -1.14
N SER A 91 14.95 -20.00 -2.16
CA SER A 91 15.51 -20.42 -3.46
C SER A 91 17.02 -20.72 -3.43
N LYS A 92 17.76 -20.27 -2.41
CA LYS A 92 19.20 -20.54 -2.27
C LYS A 92 19.50 -21.86 -1.59
N ASP A 93 18.59 -22.35 -0.74
CA ASP A 93 18.72 -23.65 -0.07
C ASP A 93 18.42 -24.85 -0.99
N LEU A 94 17.87 -24.60 -2.19
CA LEU A 94 17.50 -25.65 -3.15
C LEU A 94 18.48 -25.82 -4.32
N VAL A 95 19.61 -25.10 -4.36
CA VAL A 95 20.57 -25.19 -5.47
C VAL A 95 21.97 -25.55 -4.95
N SER A 96 22.07 -26.75 -4.38
CA SER A 96 23.19 -27.66 -4.70
C SER A 96 22.59 -28.81 -5.52
N ASP A 97 22.58 -28.62 -6.84
CA ASP A 97 23.01 -29.62 -7.82
C ASP A 97 22.45 -29.30 -9.22
N SER A 98 23.37 -29.27 -10.19
CA SER A 98 23.18 -29.57 -11.62
C SER A 98 22.44 -28.57 -12.54
N SER A 99 23.26 -27.76 -13.22
CA SER A 99 23.26 -27.39 -14.66
C SER A 99 22.00 -27.42 -15.56
N THR A 100 21.86 -26.28 -16.26
CA THR A 100 21.47 -26.01 -17.68
C THR A 100 20.00 -25.87 -18.13
N SER A 101 19.71 -24.61 -18.52
CA SER A 101 18.98 -24.13 -19.73
C SER A 101 17.45 -24.23 -19.82
N SER A 102 16.75 -23.07 -19.80
CA SER A 102 16.18 -22.47 -21.03
C SER A 102 15.37 -21.19 -20.73
N ASP A 103 15.79 -20.17 -21.47
CA ASP A 103 15.32 -18.82 -21.82
C ASP A 103 13.97 -18.19 -21.40
N TYR A 104 14.04 -16.85 -21.47
CA TYR A 104 13.00 -15.82 -21.55
C TYR A 104 12.52 -15.16 -20.26
N ILE A 105 13.37 -14.35 -19.62
CA ILE A 105 12.89 -13.18 -18.85
C ILE A 105 13.72 -11.93 -19.17
N ILE A 106 13.01 -10.93 -19.69
CA ILE A 106 13.43 -9.58 -20.10
C ILE A 106 14.25 -8.87 -19.01
N PRO A 107 15.45 -8.30 -19.30
CA PRO A 107 16.30 -7.70 -18.29
C PRO A 107 16.03 -6.19 -18.16
N PHE A 108 15.08 -5.81 -17.31
CA PHE A 108 15.00 -4.43 -16.79
C PHE A 108 15.12 -4.41 -15.26
N LYS A 109 16.25 -4.88 -14.74
CA LYS A 109 16.65 -4.61 -13.34
C LYS A 109 18.15 -4.39 -13.25
N ARG A 110 18.57 -3.13 -13.14
CA ARG A 110 19.89 -2.78 -12.59
C ARG A 110 19.84 -3.02 -11.08
N ALA A 111 19.99 -4.27 -10.67
CA ALA A 111 20.17 -4.62 -9.26
C ALA A 111 21.61 -4.27 -8.87
N ARG A 112 21.79 -3.18 -8.11
CA ARG A 112 23.05 -2.94 -7.41
C ARG A 112 23.14 -3.95 -6.26
N THR A 113 24.05 -4.90 -6.40
CA THR A 113 24.49 -5.81 -5.33
C THR A 113 25.21 -5.01 -4.26
N ALA A 114 24.58 -4.82 -3.11
CA ALA A 114 25.26 -4.43 -1.88
C ALA A 114 25.50 -5.68 -1.03
N TYR A 115 26.77 -5.90 -0.70
CA TYR A 115 27.28 -6.97 0.14
C TYR A 115 26.75 -6.84 1.57
N SER A 116 26.27 -7.96 2.13
CA SER A 116 26.30 -8.36 3.55
C SER A 116 26.25 -7.27 4.64
N SER A 117 25.04 -6.86 5.07
CA SER A 117 24.71 -6.40 6.45
C SER A 117 23.20 -6.13 6.63
N THR A 118 22.34 -6.97 6.04
CA THR A 118 20.97 -6.54 5.66
C THR A 118 19.86 -6.81 6.68
N ASN A 119 20.09 -7.59 7.74
CA ASN A 119 19.00 -7.98 8.66
C ASN A 119 18.61 -6.84 9.63
N LYS A 120 19.59 -6.07 10.13
CA LYS A 120 19.31 -4.91 10.99
C LYS A 120 18.57 -3.80 10.25
N ALA A 121 18.94 -3.53 8.99
CA ALA A 121 18.31 -2.49 8.17
C ALA A 121 16.87 -2.84 7.73
N SER A 122 16.53 -4.12 7.57
CA SER A 122 15.12 -4.52 7.33
C SER A 122 14.28 -4.45 8.59
N ASN A 123 14.81 -4.87 9.73
CA ASN A 123 14.08 -4.78 11.00
C ASN A 123 13.81 -3.32 11.40
N SER A 124 14.73 -2.39 11.10
CA SER A 124 14.48 -0.96 11.33
C SER A 124 13.40 -0.38 10.41
N GLY A 125 13.36 -0.79 9.14
CA GLY A 125 12.32 -0.38 8.20
C GLY A 125 10.93 -0.95 8.56
N LEU A 126 10.89 -2.21 9.00
CA LEU A 126 9.68 -2.88 9.48
C LEU A 126 9.12 -2.19 10.73
N GLN A 127 9.99 -1.89 11.70
CA GLN A 127 9.62 -1.19 12.93
C GLN A 127 9.06 0.21 12.63
N SER A 128 9.71 0.96 11.74
CA SER A 128 9.22 2.31 11.37
C SER A 128 7.86 2.25 10.65
N ALA A 129 7.65 1.29 9.75
CA ALA A 129 6.35 1.13 9.09
C ALA A 129 5.24 0.73 10.08
N LEU A 130 5.57 -0.10 11.07
CA LEU A 130 4.67 -0.44 12.17
C LEU A 130 4.29 0.78 12.99
N GLU A 131 5.26 1.56 13.46
CA GLU A 131 5.00 2.77 14.26
C GLU A 131 4.16 3.79 13.48
N ASN A 132 4.43 3.96 12.18
CA ASN A 132 3.64 4.83 11.31
C ASN A 132 2.19 4.34 11.16
N LEU A 133 1.97 3.03 10.99
CA LEU A 133 0.63 2.46 10.90
C LEU A 133 -0.11 2.48 12.23
N GLU A 134 0.58 2.26 13.34
CA GLU A 134 -0.01 2.35 14.68
C GLU A 134 -0.51 3.77 14.95
N GLY A 135 0.31 4.79 14.65
CA GLY A 135 -0.12 6.19 14.70
C GLY A 135 -1.30 6.48 13.76
N ALA A 136 -1.26 5.99 12.53
CA ALA A 136 -2.39 6.17 11.61
C ALA A 136 -3.69 5.51 12.13
N VAL A 137 -3.59 4.35 12.80
CA VAL A 137 -4.72 3.62 13.37
C VAL A 137 -5.25 4.27 14.65
N THR A 138 -4.41 4.92 15.46
CA THR A 138 -4.89 5.72 16.60
C THR A 138 -5.68 6.93 16.12
N ASP A 139 -5.20 7.59 15.06
CA ASP A 139 -5.78 8.84 14.57
C ASP A 139 -7.03 8.64 13.69
N MET A 140 -7.30 7.40 13.24
CA MET A 140 -8.42 7.14 12.32
C MET A 140 -9.80 7.04 13.01
N VAL A 141 -9.89 6.94 14.34
CA VAL A 141 -11.19 6.71 15.02
C VAL A 141 -12.18 7.84 14.71
N GLU A 142 -11.75 9.09 14.83
CA GLU A 142 -12.57 10.26 14.50
C GLU A 142 -12.91 10.29 13.00
N PHE A 143 -11.93 9.99 12.14
CA PHE A 143 -12.13 9.92 10.70
C PHE A 143 -13.22 8.89 10.33
N VAL A 144 -13.18 7.69 10.92
CA VAL A 144 -14.16 6.62 10.67
C VAL A 144 -15.56 7.01 11.12
N VAL A 145 -15.69 7.67 12.28
CA VAL A 145 -16.98 8.18 12.78
C VAL A 145 -17.56 9.20 11.80
N LEU A 146 -16.75 10.17 11.38
CA LEU A 146 -17.17 11.20 10.41
C LEU A 146 -17.51 10.59 9.04
N LEU A 147 -16.75 9.58 8.62
CA LEU A 147 -16.97 8.87 7.35
C LEU A 147 -18.34 8.19 7.30
N GLY A 148 -18.85 7.72 8.44
CA GLY A 148 -20.19 7.16 8.56
C GLY A 148 -21.31 8.12 8.12
N GLY A 149 -21.11 9.42 8.33
CA GLY A 149 -22.04 10.49 7.93
C GLY A 149 -21.92 10.95 6.48
N CYS A 150 -20.89 10.51 5.74
CA CYS A 150 -20.75 10.83 4.32
C CYS A 150 -21.76 10.04 3.48
N GLU A 151 -22.35 10.69 2.47
CA GLU A 151 -23.24 10.02 1.52
C GLU A 151 -22.50 8.89 0.80
N ARG A 152 -23.16 7.74 0.65
CA ARG A 152 -22.61 6.61 -0.10
C ARG A 152 -22.74 6.88 -1.59
N ILE A 153 -21.62 6.73 -2.29
CA ILE A 153 -21.59 6.72 -3.75
C ILE A 153 -22.13 5.36 -4.19
N SER A 154 -23.30 5.32 -4.83
CA SER A 154 -23.93 4.05 -5.21
C SER A 154 -23.06 3.31 -6.24
N ARG A 155 -22.37 2.24 -5.83
CA ARG A 155 -21.82 1.25 -6.76
C ARG A 155 -23.00 0.50 -7.38
N ARG A 156 -23.25 0.69 -8.68
CA ARG A 156 -24.22 -0.18 -9.37
C ARG A 156 -23.63 -1.59 -9.47
N PRO A 157 -24.40 -2.64 -9.16
CA PRO A 157 -23.92 -4.04 -9.19
C PRO A 157 -23.58 -4.57 -10.59
N TYR A 158 -23.77 -3.79 -11.66
CA TYR A 158 -23.59 -4.22 -13.05
C TYR A 158 -22.31 -3.71 -13.76
N ASP A 159 -21.43 -2.96 -13.08
CA ASP A 159 -20.10 -2.62 -13.61
C ASP A 159 -19.03 -3.69 -13.31
N ALA A 160 -19.41 -4.81 -12.68
CA ALA A 160 -18.50 -5.85 -12.22
C ALA A 160 -18.07 -6.88 -13.28
N TYR A 161 -18.71 -6.91 -14.47
CA TYR A 161 -18.47 -7.99 -15.44
C TYR A 161 -17.47 -7.71 -16.56
N LEU A 162 -16.91 -6.51 -16.65
CA LEU A 162 -15.79 -6.27 -17.57
C LEU A 162 -14.75 -5.37 -16.90
N GLN A 163 -13.59 -5.98 -16.68
CA GLN A 163 -12.27 -5.37 -16.53
C GLN A 163 -11.65 -5.55 -15.13
N VAL A 164 -11.07 -6.73 -14.95
CA VAL A 164 -10.11 -7.09 -13.89
C VAL A 164 -8.85 -6.17 -13.90
N ASP A 165 -8.71 -5.30 -14.90
CA ASP A 165 -7.52 -4.46 -15.14
C ASP A 165 -7.66 -2.96 -14.81
N ASN A 166 -8.78 -2.48 -14.24
CA ASN A 166 -9.02 -1.03 -14.02
C ASN A 166 -8.95 -0.58 -12.55
N PHE A 167 -8.14 -1.23 -11.71
CA PHE A 167 -7.93 -0.74 -10.35
C PHE A 167 -7.08 0.53 -10.36
N MET A 168 -7.64 1.62 -9.83
CA MET A 168 -6.91 2.86 -9.60
C MET A 168 -6.34 2.85 -8.18
N PHE A 169 -5.03 2.67 -8.06
CA PHE A 169 -4.36 2.65 -6.76
C PHE A 169 -3.95 4.07 -6.32
N GLY A 170 -4.20 4.39 -5.06
CA GLY A 170 -3.61 5.53 -4.34
C GLY A 170 -4.04 6.91 -4.81
N ARG A 171 -5.10 6.98 -5.61
CA ARG A 171 -5.64 8.22 -6.18
C ARG A 171 -7.00 8.59 -5.58
N HIS A 172 -7.33 8.04 -4.41
CA HIS A 172 -8.61 8.24 -3.73
C HIS A 172 -8.88 9.74 -3.49
N VAL A 173 -7.84 10.50 -3.11
CA VAL A 173 -7.96 11.94 -2.86
C VAL A 173 -8.20 12.72 -4.15
N GLU A 174 -7.46 12.43 -5.22
CA GLU A 174 -7.69 13.07 -6.52
C GLU A 174 -9.07 12.76 -7.09
N LYS A 175 -9.54 11.52 -6.94
CA LYS A 175 -10.89 11.09 -7.32
C LYS A 175 -11.95 11.92 -6.58
N GLN A 176 -11.86 12.04 -5.26
CA GLN A 176 -12.81 12.84 -4.46
C GLN A 176 -12.81 14.32 -4.85
N LYS A 177 -11.64 14.91 -5.16
CA LYS A 177 -11.57 16.29 -5.64
C LYS A 177 -12.33 16.51 -6.93
N ILE A 178 -12.22 15.57 -7.89
CA ILE A 178 -12.94 15.66 -9.16
C ILE A 178 -14.45 15.46 -8.92
N ILE A 179 -14.84 14.52 -8.05
CA ILE A 179 -16.25 14.32 -7.67
C ILE A 179 -16.83 15.60 -7.06
N ASN A 180 -16.16 16.20 -6.07
CA ASN A 180 -16.61 17.43 -5.44
C ASN A 180 -16.72 18.59 -6.43
N PHE A 181 -15.77 18.71 -7.35
CA PHE A 181 -15.82 19.72 -8.41
C PHE A 181 -17.01 19.53 -9.35
N LEU A 182 -17.35 18.28 -9.68
CA LEU A 182 -18.48 17.96 -10.56
C LEU A 182 -19.84 18.06 -9.86
N LEU A 183 -19.88 17.82 -8.54
CA LEU A 183 -21.08 17.96 -7.70
C LEU A 183 -21.39 19.40 -7.29
N GLN A 184 -20.47 20.35 -7.51
CA GLN A 184 -20.77 21.77 -7.31
C GLN A 184 -21.79 22.23 -8.36
N GLU A 185 -23.08 22.09 -8.04
CA GLU A 185 -24.18 22.58 -8.85
C GLU A 185 -24.24 24.12 -8.86
N ASN A 186 -24.45 24.67 -10.05
CA ASN A 186 -24.97 26.02 -10.30
C ASN A 186 -24.17 27.19 -9.70
N ILE A 187 -22.95 27.39 -10.19
CA ILE A 187 -22.36 28.73 -10.15
C ILE A 187 -22.90 29.50 -11.36
N PRO A 188 -23.69 30.59 -11.20
CA PRO A 188 -24.09 31.42 -12.32
C PRO A 188 -22.83 32.02 -12.96
N GLY A 189 -22.49 31.58 -14.17
CA GLY A 189 -21.26 31.98 -14.84
C GLY A 189 -20.82 31.01 -15.95
N PRO A 190 -19.66 31.28 -16.58
CA PRO A 190 -19.08 30.39 -17.58
C PRO A 190 -18.75 29.02 -16.97
N PRO A 191 -18.70 27.94 -17.79
CA PRO A 191 -18.41 26.60 -17.31
C PRO A 191 -17.11 26.54 -16.51
N ALA A 192 -17.16 26.02 -15.28
CA ALA A 192 -15.96 25.81 -14.48
C ALA A 192 -15.07 24.75 -15.12
N VAL A 193 -13.74 24.94 -15.07
CA VAL A 193 -12.76 24.00 -15.62
C VAL A 193 -11.80 23.53 -14.52
N LEU A 194 -11.66 22.21 -14.34
CA LEU A 194 -10.67 21.60 -13.44
C LEU A 194 -9.53 20.97 -14.23
N PRO A 195 -8.33 21.58 -14.27
CA PRO A 195 -7.20 21.00 -14.97
C PRO A 195 -6.61 19.79 -14.23
N VAL A 196 -6.49 18.66 -14.92
CA VAL A 196 -5.78 17.46 -14.42
C VAL A 196 -4.38 17.42 -15.02
N VAL A 197 -3.39 17.87 -14.25
CA VAL A 197 -1.99 18.02 -14.69
C VAL A 197 -1.10 16.93 -14.09
N GLY A 198 -0.14 16.44 -14.87
CA GLY A 198 0.84 15.44 -14.43
C GLY A 198 1.67 14.89 -15.58
N GLY A 199 2.68 14.07 -15.29
CA GLY A 199 3.57 13.47 -16.30
C GLY A 199 2.87 12.58 -17.34
N ARG A 200 3.60 12.16 -18.38
CA ARG A 200 3.11 11.18 -19.37
C ARG A 200 2.93 9.82 -18.68
N GLY A 201 1.82 9.12 -18.96
CA GLY A 201 1.57 7.76 -18.46
C GLY A 201 1.13 7.64 -16.99
N VAL A 202 0.98 8.74 -16.24
CA VAL A 202 0.64 8.70 -14.79
C VAL A 202 -0.82 8.34 -14.46
N GLY A 203 -1.57 7.82 -15.42
CA GLY A 203 -2.97 7.39 -15.22
C GLY A 203 -4.01 8.51 -15.23
N LYS A 204 -3.73 9.70 -15.78
CA LYS A 204 -4.71 10.82 -15.82
C LYS A 204 -6.01 10.46 -16.54
N LYS A 205 -5.90 9.80 -17.70
CA LYS A 205 -7.07 9.33 -18.47
C LYS A 205 -7.87 8.30 -17.68
N THR A 206 -7.17 7.38 -17.01
CA THR A 206 -7.77 6.35 -16.13
C THR A 206 -8.53 6.99 -14.97
N LEU A 207 -7.93 7.99 -14.30
CA LEU A 207 -8.58 8.76 -13.23
C LEU A 207 -9.88 9.41 -13.71
N VAL A 208 -9.85 10.11 -14.85
CA VAL A 208 -11.04 10.77 -15.40
C VAL A 208 -12.09 9.74 -15.83
N ALA A 209 -11.69 8.67 -16.55
CA ALA A 209 -12.61 7.63 -16.99
C ALA A 209 -13.36 6.98 -15.81
N HIS A 210 -12.63 6.69 -14.72
CA HIS A 210 -13.19 6.09 -13.51
C HIS A 210 -14.11 7.05 -12.72
N VAL A 211 -13.90 8.37 -12.81
CA VAL A 211 -14.84 9.34 -12.23
C VAL A 211 -16.07 9.51 -13.13
N CYS A 212 -15.90 9.52 -14.45
CA CYS A 212 -17.00 9.68 -15.40
C CYS A 212 -17.94 8.47 -15.43
N SER A 213 -17.45 7.25 -15.23
CA SER A 213 -18.31 6.07 -15.10
C SER A 213 -19.30 6.21 -13.93
N TYR A 214 -18.94 6.95 -12.88
CA TYR A 214 -19.82 7.25 -11.75
C TYR A 214 -21.01 8.17 -12.13
N PHE A 215 -20.79 9.22 -12.92
CA PHE A 215 -21.85 10.20 -13.29
C PHE A 215 -22.67 9.82 -14.53
N ALA A 216 -22.24 8.82 -15.31
CA ALA A 216 -22.94 8.38 -16.53
C ALA A 216 -24.44 8.02 -16.34
N PRO A 217 -24.89 7.45 -15.20
CA PRO A 217 -26.30 7.15 -14.97
C PRO A 217 -27.14 8.31 -14.42
N GLU A 218 -26.56 9.30 -13.73
CA GLU A 218 -27.29 10.44 -13.16
C GLU A 218 -27.85 11.37 -14.24
N ARG A 219 -27.13 11.52 -15.36
CA ARG A 219 -27.67 12.21 -16.53
C ARG A 219 -28.87 11.50 -17.16
N ARG A 220 -28.91 10.16 -17.22
CA ARG A 220 -30.06 9.46 -17.81
C ARG A 220 -31.35 9.65 -17.01
N ARG A 221 -31.27 9.68 -15.67
CA ARG A 221 -32.44 9.98 -14.82
C ARG A 221 -32.91 11.44 -14.95
N SER A 222 -32.00 12.38 -15.17
CA SER A 222 -32.33 13.80 -15.42
C SER A 222 -33.05 14.00 -16.77
N TYR A 223 -32.69 13.22 -17.80
CA TYR A 223 -33.35 13.26 -19.11
C TYR A 223 -34.69 12.50 -19.15
N GLU A 224 -34.86 11.40 -18.41
CA GLU A 224 -36.14 10.67 -18.35
C GLU A 224 -37.23 11.40 -17.55
N ASN A 225 -36.86 12.23 -16.57
CA ASN A 225 -37.81 13.02 -15.78
C ASN A 225 -38.15 14.40 -16.39
N ASN A 226 -37.59 14.73 -17.57
CA ASN A 226 -37.84 15.99 -18.30
C ASN A 226 -38.34 15.76 -19.73
N ILE A 227 -39.02 14.63 -19.98
CA ILE A 227 -39.80 14.44 -21.20
C ILE A 227 -41.26 14.82 -20.85
N PRO A 228 -41.87 15.80 -21.52
CA PRO A 228 -43.27 16.18 -21.30
C PRO A 228 -44.25 15.06 -21.66
#